data_AF-A0A2N3DP33-F1
#
_entry.id   AF-A0A2N3DP33-F1
#
_cell.length_a   1.000
_cell.length_b   1.000
_cell.length_c   1.000
_cell.angle_alpha   90.00
_cell.angle_beta   90.00
_cell.angle_gamma   90.00
#
_symmetry.space_group_name_H-M   'P 1'
#
loop_
_entity.id
_entity.type
_entity.pdbx_description
1 polymer ?
#
loop_
_entity_poly.entity_id
_entity_poly.type
_entity_poly.pdbx_seq_one_letter_code
_entity_poly.pdbx_strand_id
1 'polypeptide(L)'
;PPQVAPQFLADSPLAAASGFTDVDQHTLQHVRYPNVFGLGDAGSMPNAKTAAAARKQAPVVAVNALRQLDGKGPTAGYDGYGSCPLTVERGKIVLAEFGYGGKLAPSFPTWLVDGTKPARLSWMLKADLLPWIYWNGMLKGREWLAGPGGLIAQ
;
A
#
# COMPACT_ATOMS: atom_id res chain seq x y z
N PRO A 1 -19.26 8.90 1.75
CA PRO A 1 -20.11 8.09 2.66
C PRO A 1 -19.24 7.59 3.81
N PRO A 2 -19.80 7.36 5.02
CA PRO A 2 -19.08 6.63 6.06
C PRO A 2 -18.59 5.28 5.51
N GLN A 3 -17.33 4.94 5.75
CA GLN A 3 -16.73 3.68 5.31
C GLN A 3 -16.41 2.83 6.55
N VAL A 4 -16.75 1.55 6.47
CA VAL A 4 -16.50 0.53 7.51
C VAL A 4 -15.94 -0.73 6.86
N ALA A 5 -15.39 -1.63 7.66
CA ALA A 5 -14.96 -2.94 7.17
C ALA A 5 -16.15 -3.74 6.59
N PRO A 6 -15.92 -4.63 5.60
CA PRO A 6 -16.95 -5.54 5.14
C PRO A 6 -17.50 -6.39 6.30
N GLN A 7 -18.84 -6.52 6.37
CA GLN A 7 -19.51 -7.15 7.53
C GLN A 7 -19.01 -8.57 7.82
N PHE A 8 -18.82 -9.40 6.77
CA PHE A 8 -18.33 -10.77 6.93
C PHE A 8 -16.94 -10.85 7.57
N LEU A 9 -16.10 -9.81 7.35
CA LEU A 9 -14.78 -9.74 7.95
C LEU A 9 -14.89 -9.29 9.40
N ALA A 10 -15.67 -8.23 9.66
CA ALA A 10 -15.88 -7.68 11.00
C ALA A 10 -16.47 -8.72 11.98
N ASP A 11 -17.34 -9.60 11.49
CA ASP A 11 -17.94 -10.68 12.29
C ASP A 11 -17.03 -11.92 12.42
N SER A 12 -15.87 -11.93 11.77
CA SER A 12 -14.97 -13.08 11.75
C SER A 12 -13.92 -13.03 12.87
N PRO A 13 -13.33 -14.18 13.26
CA PRO A 13 -12.18 -14.22 14.17
C PRO A 13 -10.92 -13.51 13.65
N LEU A 14 -10.91 -13.12 12.37
CA LEU A 14 -9.80 -12.42 11.72
C LEU A 14 -9.81 -10.91 11.98
N ALA A 15 -10.89 -10.37 12.52
CA ALA A 15 -11.01 -8.94 12.77
C ALA A 15 -10.22 -8.50 14.00
N ALA A 16 -9.69 -7.28 13.92
CA ALA A 16 -9.27 -6.48 15.07
C ALA A 16 -10.52 -5.83 15.71
N ALA A 17 -10.33 -5.13 16.83
CA ALA A 17 -11.41 -4.34 17.45
C ALA A 17 -12.03 -3.29 16.51
N SER A 18 -11.31 -2.88 15.47
CA SER A 18 -11.79 -1.96 14.42
C SER A 18 -12.67 -2.62 13.35
N GLY A 19 -12.81 -3.95 13.35
CA GLY A 19 -13.52 -4.73 12.33
C GLY A 19 -12.69 -5.07 11.08
N PHE A 20 -11.52 -4.47 10.91
CA PHE A 20 -10.58 -4.77 9.81
C PHE A 20 -9.67 -5.96 10.16
N THR A 21 -9.05 -6.61 9.16
CA THR A 21 -8.18 -7.77 9.37
C THR A 21 -7.02 -7.43 10.30
N ASP A 22 -6.83 -8.20 11.37
CA ASP A 22 -5.84 -7.94 12.40
C ASP A 22 -4.44 -8.42 12.01
N VAL A 23 -3.64 -7.52 11.45
CA VAL A 23 -2.32 -7.86 10.92
C VAL A 23 -1.21 -7.03 11.55
N ASP A 24 -0.02 -7.61 11.60
CA ASP A 24 1.20 -6.86 11.88
C ASP A 24 1.45 -5.85 10.75
N GLN A 25 1.69 -4.60 11.14
CA GLN A 25 1.75 -3.47 10.19
C GLN A 25 2.93 -3.55 9.21
N HIS A 26 3.97 -4.32 9.51
CA HIS A 26 5.16 -4.42 8.65
C HIS A 26 5.14 -5.67 7.78
N THR A 27 4.78 -6.81 8.35
CA THR A 27 4.81 -8.11 7.66
C THR A 27 3.51 -8.40 6.92
N LEU A 28 2.42 -7.73 7.30
CA LEU A 28 1.05 -7.93 6.79
C LEU A 28 0.48 -9.33 7.09
N GLN A 29 1.15 -10.06 7.98
CA GLN A 29 0.73 -11.35 8.49
C GLN A 29 -0.25 -11.16 9.66
N HIS A 30 -1.27 -12.02 9.74
CA HIS A 30 -2.25 -11.94 10.81
C HIS A 30 -1.62 -12.29 12.17
N VAL A 31 -1.90 -11.49 13.19
CA VAL A 31 -1.20 -11.56 14.48
C VAL A 31 -1.49 -12.85 15.27
N ARG A 32 -2.63 -13.49 15.01
CA ARG A 32 -3.03 -14.79 15.62
C ARG A 32 -2.91 -16.01 14.71
N TYR A 33 -2.89 -15.81 13.38
CA TYR A 33 -3.06 -16.89 12.41
C TYR A 33 -1.93 -16.80 11.37
N PRO A 34 -0.84 -17.56 11.53
CA PRO A 34 0.37 -17.36 10.73
C PRO A 34 0.17 -17.65 9.23
N ASN A 35 -0.85 -18.42 8.86
CA ASN A 35 -1.20 -18.70 7.46
C ASN A 35 -2.21 -17.69 6.86
N VAL A 36 -2.57 -16.62 7.58
CA VAL A 36 -3.50 -15.58 7.11
C VAL A 36 -2.73 -14.29 6.92
N PHE A 37 -3.04 -13.58 5.83
CA PHE A 37 -2.44 -12.29 5.48
C PHE A 37 -3.54 -11.30 5.10
N GLY A 38 -3.29 -10.01 5.31
CA GLY A 38 -4.22 -8.93 5.00
C GLY A 38 -3.52 -7.78 4.28
N LEU A 39 -4.14 -7.26 3.22
CA LEU A 39 -3.66 -6.08 2.50
C LEU A 39 -4.83 -5.26 1.95
N GLY A 40 -4.52 -4.06 1.48
CA GLY A 40 -5.47 -3.11 0.93
C GLY A 40 -6.39 -2.52 2.00
N ASP A 41 -7.59 -2.13 1.57
CA ASP A 41 -8.52 -1.37 2.40
C ASP A 41 -9.08 -2.19 3.57
N ALA A 42 -9.03 -3.52 3.48
CA ALA A 42 -9.50 -4.43 4.52
C ALA A 42 -8.51 -4.64 5.68
N GLY A 43 -7.23 -4.24 5.54
CA GLY A 43 -6.22 -4.40 6.58
C GLY A 43 -6.30 -3.35 7.70
N SER A 44 -5.85 -3.72 8.91
CA SER A 44 -5.81 -2.83 10.08
C SER A 44 -4.62 -1.86 10.11
N MET A 45 -3.70 -1.94 9.14
CA MET A 45 -2.47 -1.13 9.11
C MET A 45 -2.76 0.39 9.15
N PRO A 46 -1.96 1.17 9.90
CA PRO A 46 -2.17 2.60 10.09
C PRO A 46 -1.59 3.45 8.94
N ASN A 47 -1.99 3.14 7.70
CA ASN A 47 -1.64 3.91 6.50
C ASN A 47 -2.89 4.42 5.77
N ALA A 48 -2.71 5.34 4.80
CA ALA A 48 -3.83 5.73 3.95
C ALA A 48 -4.23 4.58 3.02
N LYS A 49 -5.53 4.28 2.98
CA LYS A 49 -6.14 3.22 2.17
C LYS A 49 -6.25 3.68 0.70
N THR A 50 -5.21 3.39 -0.08
CA THR A 50 -5.14 3.75 -1.51
C THR A 50 -4.64 2.59 -2.37
N ALA A 51 -4.95 2.62 -3.66
CA ALA A 51 -4.43 1.65 -4.62
C ALA A 51 -2.88 1.64 -4.68
N ALA A 52 -2.25 2.79 -4.44
CA ALA A 52 -0.79 2.89 -4.37
C ALA A 52 -0.22 2.17 -3.14
N ALA A 53 -0.95 2.16 -2.02
CA ALA A 53 -0.60 1.34 -0.86
C ALA A 53 -0.78 -0.16 -1.17
N ALA A 54 -1.94 -0.55 -1.71
CA ALA A 54 -2.20 -1.95 -2.09
C ALA A 54 -1.13 -2.51 -3.04
N ARG A 55 -0.67 -1.68 -3.99
CA ARG A 55 0.43 -1.99 -4.92
C ARG A 55 1.73 -2.36 -4.20
N LYS A 56 2.11 -1.65 -3.13
CA LYS A 56 3.32 -1.95 -2.34
C LYS A 56 3.13 -3.08 -1.33
N GLN A 57 1.92 -3.26 -0.84
CA GLN A 57 1.57 -4.31 0.12
C GLN A 57 1.51 -5.70 -0.54
N ALA A 58 0.99 -5.80 -1.76
CA ALA A 58 0.86 -7.07 -2.48
C ALA A 58 2.16 -7.91 -2.57
N PRO A 59 3.31 -7.36 -2.96
CA PRO A 59 4.56 -8.12 -2.99
C PRO A 59 5.08 -8.50 -1.60
N VAL A 60 4.82 -7.70 -0.56
CA VAL A 60 5.17 -8.04 0.82
C VAL A 60 4.40 -9.29 1.26
N VAL A 61 3.08 -9.31 1.04
CA VAL A 61 2.24 -10.48 1.32
C VAL A 61 2.68 -11.68 0.48
N ALA A 62 2.92 -11.51 -0.82
CA ALA A 62 3.32 -12.61 -1.70
C ALA A 62 4.61 -13.30 -1.21
N VAL A 63 5.64 -12.51 -0.88
CA VAL A 63 6.91 -13.06 -0.37
C VAL A 63 6.71 -13.73 0.99
N ASN A 64 6.02 -13.08 1.94
CA ASN A 64 5.85 -13.63 3.27
C ASN A 64 4.94 -14.87 3.28
N ALA A 65 3.92 -14.93 2.41
CA ALA A 65 3.07 -16.10 2.24
C ALA A 65 3.84 -17.31 1.68
N LEU A 66 4.70 -17.11 0.66
CA LEU A 66 5.57 -18.16 0.15
C LEU A 66 6.54 -18.67 1.23
N ARG A 67 7.09 -17.76 2.03
CA ARG A 67 7.96 -18.14 3.15
C ARG A 67 7.24 -18.91 4.24
N GLN A 68 6.00 -18.54 4.55
CA GLN A 68 5.17 -19.28 5.49
C GLN A 68 4.88 -20.70 4.99
N LEU A 69 4.63 -20.87 3.69
CA LEU A 69 4.47 -22.20 3.07
C LEU A 69 5.75 -23.04 3.17
N ASP A 70 6.92 -22.40 3.08
CA ASP A 70 8.24 -23.01 3.31
C ASP A 70 8.55 -23.28 4.80
N GLY A 71 7.65 -22.95 5.74
CA GLY A 71 7.89 -23.05 7.18
C GLY A 71 8.91 -22.04 7.72
N LYS A 72 9.17 -20.95 6.98
CA LYS A 72 10.11 -19.87 7.35
C LYS A 72 9.35 -18.65 7.84
N GLY A 73 9.98 -17.87 8.73
CA GLY A 73 9.44 -16.57 9.17
C GLY A 73 9.46 -15.50 8.08
N PRO A 74 8.70 -14.40 8.22
CA PRO A 74 8.62 -13.32 7.25
C PRO A 74 9.98 -12.64 7.04
N THR A 75 10.20 -12.06 5.85
CA THR A 75 11.40 -11.26 5.54
C THR A 75 11.11 -10.00 4.74
N ALA A 76 9.92 -9.88 4.17
CA ALA A 76 9.49 -8.67 3.50
C ALA A 76 8.79 -7.73 4.47
N GLY A 77 9.09 -6.43 4.37
CA GLY A 77 8.53 -5.39 5.22
C GLY A 77 7.79 -4.32 4.41
N TYR A 78 6.71 -3.82 4.98
CA TYR A 78 5.94 -2.67 4.54
C TYR A 78 6.17 -1.48 5.47
N ASP A 79 6.50 -0.33 4.89
CA ASP A 79 6.87 0.91 5.57
C ASP A 79 5.69 1.88 5.73
N GLY A 80 4.48 1.46 5.35
CA GLY A 80 3.30 2.31 5.37
C GLY A 80 3.13 3.16 4.12
N TYR A 81 3.91 2.93 3.05
CA TYR A 81 3.82 3.70 1.82
C TYR A 81 2.37 3.82 1.31
N GLY A 82 1.94 5.05 1.08
CA GLY A 82 0.74 5.42 0.38
C GLY A 82 1.00 6.63 -0.51
N SER A 83 0.18 6.75 -1.56
CA SER A 83 0.19 7.92 -2.44
C SER A 83 -1.23 8.42 -2.67
N CYS A 84 -1.38 9.74 -2.61
CA CYS A 84 -2.60 10.49 -2.86
C CYS A 84 -2.34 11.57 -3.93
N PRO A 85 -2.65 11.31 -5.21
CA PRO A 85 -2.55 12.31 -6.26
C PRO A 85 -3.73 13.30 -6.18
N LEU A 86 -3.55 14.39 -5.42
CA LEU A 86 -4.57 15.39 -5.12
C LEU A 86 -4.77 16.32 -6.32
N THR A 87 -5.93 16.21 -6.97
CA THR A 87 -6.30 17.12 -8.05
C THR A 87 -6.70 18.47 -7.46
N VAL A 88 -5.88 19.49 -7.74
CA VAL A 88 -6.08 20.86 -7.24
C VAL A 88 -6.65 21.78 -8.31
N GLU A 89 -6.35 21.52 -9.58
CA GLU A 89 -6.96 22.18 -10.74
C GLU A 89 -6.91 21.24 -11.96
N ARG A 90 -7.68 21.56 -13.00
CA ARG A 90 -7.63 20.81 -14.26
C ARG A 90 -6.21 20.90 -14.84
N GLY A 91 -5.55 19.75 -14.98
CA GLY A 91 -4.21 19.70 -15.55
C GLY A 91 -3.07 19.81 -14.53
N LYS A 92 -3.32 19.95 -13.22
CA LYS A 92 -2.28 19.87 -12.19
C LYS A 92 -2.74 19.06 -10.98
N ILE A 93 -1.82 18.30 -10.42
CA ILE A 93 -2.03 17.64 -9.13
C ILE A 93 -0.86 17.92 -8.18
N VAL A 94 -1.12 17.79 -6.89
CA VAL A 94 -0.09 17.63 -5.86
C VAL A 94 0.09 16.13 -5.65
N LEU A 95 1.29 15.60 -5.93
CA LEU A 95 1.60 14.18 -5.73
C LEU A 95 2.10 13.99 -4.30
N ALA A 96 1.18 13.74 -3.37
CA ALA A 96 1.52 13.46 -1.98
C ALA A 96 1.87 11.97 -1.81
N GLU A 97 3.06 11.69 -1.27
CA GLU A 97 3.53 10.34 -0.97
C GLU A 97 4.09 10.29 0.45
N PHE A 98 3.69 9.28 1.21
CA PHE A 98 3.97 9.20 2.64
C PHE A 98 4.09 7.75 3.11
N GLY A 99 4.90 7.51 4.15
CA GLY A 99 4.98 6.27 4.90
C GLY A 99 4.32 6.37 6.28
N TYR A 100 4.56 5.38 7.13
CA TYR A 100 4.08 5.41 8.52
C TYR A 100 4.55 6.65 9.28
N GLY A 101 3.70 7.13 10.19
CA GLY A 101 3.92 8.35 10.95
C GLY A 101 3.90 9.64 10.11
N GLY A 102 3.39 9.59 8.88
CA GLY A 102 3.29 10.76 8.00
C GLY A 102 4.63 11.21 7.41
N LYS A 103 5.66 10.35 7.46
CA LYS A 103 6.97 10.64 6.85
C LYS A 103 6.82 10.77 5.34
N LEU A 104 7.38 11.83 4.74
CA LEU A 104 7.38 11.99 3.28
C LEU A 104 8.20 10.88 2.62
N ALA A 105 7.64 10.28 1.57
CA ALA A 105 8.26 9.17 0.84
C ALA A 105 8.18 9.41 -0.69
N PRO A 106 8.82 10.47 -1.22
CA PRO A 106 8.73 10.81 -2.64
C PRO A 106 9.37 9.74 -3.53
N SER A 107 8.65 9.27 -4.55
CA SER A 107 9.15 8.31 -5.54
C SER A 107 10.10 8.93 -6.57
N PHE A 108 10.05 10.26 -6.73
CA PHE A 108 10.85 11.00 -7.69
C PHE A 108 11.72 12.05 -6.98
N PRO A 109 12.89 12.40 -7.54
CA PRO A 109 13.67 13.53 -7.05
C PRO A 109 12.86 14.83 -7.08
N THR A 110 13.05 15.69 -6.08
CA THR A 110 12.32 16.96 -5.94
C THR A 110 12.52 17.91 -7.11
N TRP A 111 13.65 17.82 -7.82
CA TRP A 111 13.90 18.60 -9.04
C TRP A 111 13.03 18.15 -10.23
N LEU A 112 12.51 16.92 -10.21
CA LEU A 112 11.62 16.38 -11.24
C LEU A 112 10.15 16.53 -10.83
N VAL A 113 9.82 16.12 -9.60
CA VAL A 113 8.48 16.25 -9.02
C VAL A 113 8.60 16.74 -7.59
N ASP A 114 8.24 18.00 -7.36
CA ASP A 114 8.03 18.54 -6.01
C ASP A 114 6.62 18.15 -5.54
N GLY A 115 6.53 17.08 -4.74
CA GLY A 115 5.27 16.55 -4.20
C GLY A 115 4.49 17.50 -3.30
N THR A 116 5.04 18.69 -2.99
CA THR A 116 4.35 19.74 -2.21
C THR A 116 3.67 20.78 -3.10
N LYS A 117 3.92 20.76 -4.42
CA LYS A 117 3.43 21.78 -5.35
C LYS A 117 2.57 21.19 -6.46
N PRO A 118 1.60 21.97 -6.99
CA PRO A 118 0.83 21.57 -8.16
C PRO A 118 1.72 21.44 -9.39
N ALA A 119 1.77 20.26 -10.01
CA ALA A 119 2.57 20.01 -11.20
C ALA A 119 1.75 19.37 -12.35
N ARG A 120 2.01 19.84 -13.58
CA ARG A 120 1.42 19.25 -14.81
C ARG A 120 1.98 17.87 -15.11
N LEU A 121 3.26 17.66 -14.83
CA LEU A 121 3.90 16.35 -15.03
C LEU A 121 3.23 15.27 -14.17
N SER A 122 2.96 15.60 -12.89
CA SER A 122 2.21 14.72 -12.00
C SER A 122 0.78 14.48 -12.50
N TRP A 123 0.15 15.45 -13.16
CA TRP A 123 -1.16 15.25 -13.78
C TRP A 123 -1.09 14.24 -14.93
N MET A 124 -0.13 14.37 -15.84
CA MET A 124 0.07 13.41 -16.93
C MET A 124 0.36 12.00 -16.40
N LEU A 125 1.19 11.91 -15.35
CA LEU A 125 1.43 10.66 -14.63
C LEU A 125 0.11 10.04 -14.15
N LYS A 126 -0.73 10.82 -13.46
CA LYS A 126 -2.02 10.34 -12.94
C LYS A 126 -3.02 9.98 -14.04
N ALA A 127 -3.19 10.85 -15.02
CA ALA A 127 -4.26 10.77 -16.00
C ALA A 127 -3.98 9.73 -17.09
N ASP A 128 -2.73 9.64 -17.54
CA ASP A 128 -2.38 8.88 -18.74
C ASP A 128 -1.56 7.62 -18.41
N LEU A 129 -0.60 7.73 -17.49
CA LEU A 129 0.35 6.63 -17.22
C LEU A 129 -0.16 5.64 -16.15
N LEU A 130 -0.69 6.12 -15.02
CA LEU A 130 -1.17 5.26 -13.94
C LEU A 130 -2.26 4.26 -14.38
N PRO A 131 -3.23 4.60 -15.26
CA PRO A 131 -4.20 3.62 -15.74
C PRO A 131 -3.52 2.47 -16.52
N TRP A 132 -2.53 2.78 -17.36
CA TRP A 132 -1.80 1.75 -18.09
C TRP A 132 -0.97 0.87 -17.14
N ILE A 133 -0.27 1.48 -16.17
CA ILE A 133 0.49 0.75 -15.14
C ILE A 133 -0.44 -0.15 -14.32
N TYR A 134 -1.63 0.32 -13.97
CA TYR A 134 -2.62 -0.46 -13.24
C TYR A 134 -2.99 -1.75 -13.99
N TRP A 135 -3.42 -1.62 -15.25
CA TRP A 135 -3.88 -2.77 -16.05
C TRP A 135 -2.75 -3.69 -16.54
N ASN A 136 -1.59 -3.13 -16.90
CA ASN A 136 -0.51 -3.89 -17.53
C ASN A 136 0.65 -4.24 -16.60
N GLY A 137 0.78 -3.57 -15.47
CA GLY A 137 1.81 -3.83 -14.45
C GLY A 137 1.20 -4.45 -13.19
N MET A 138 0.48 -3.63 -12.42
CA MET A 138 0.00 -3.96 -11.06
C MET A 138 -0.86 -5.22 -11.06
N LEU A 139 -1.92 -5.29 -11.88
CA LEU A 139 -2.82 -6.45 -11.92
C LEU A 139 -2.18 -7.72 -12.48
N LYS A 140 -1.08 -7.58 -13.22
CA LYS A 140 -0.32 -8.72 -13.76
C LYS A 140 0.80 -9.18 -12.83
N GLY A 141 1.04 -8.47 -11.72
CA GLY A 141 2.16 -8.74 -10.80
C GLY A 141 3.54 -8.51 -11.43
N ARG A 142 3.66 -7.66 -12.45
CA ARG A 142 4.89 -7.47 -13.26
C ARG A 142 5.58 -6.13 -13.01
N GLU A 143 5.36 -5.54 -11.84
CA GLU A 143 5.77 -4.17 -11.60
C GLU A 143 7.08 -4.06 -10.83
N TRP A 144 8.15 -3.70 -11.54
CA TRP A 144 9.52 -3.64 -10.99
C TRP A 144 9.70 -2.60 -9.88
N LEU A 145 8.97 -1.49 -9.95
CA LEU A 145 9.03 -0.41 -8.96
C LEU A 145 8.27 -0.72 -7.67
N ALA A 146 7.56 -1.86 -7.60
CA ALA A 146 6.78 -2.25 -6.43
C ALA A 146 7.50 -3.31 -5.57
N GLY A 147 8.75 -3.68 -5.88
CA GLY A 147 9.48 -4.73 -5.15
C GLY A 147 9.43 -4.57 -3.62
N PRO A 148 9.27 -5.68 -2.86
CA PRO A 148 9.15 -5.61 -1.41
C PRO A 148 10.50 -5.21 -0.80
N GLY A 149 10.47 -4.29 0.16
CA GLY A 149 11.63 -3.96 0.97
C GLY A 149 11.98 -5.10 1.94
N GLY A 150 13.16 -5.04 2.54
CA GLY A 150 13.52 -5.92 3.66
C GLY A 150 12.64 -5.66 4.88
N LEU A 151 12.63 -6.61 5.82
CA LEU A 151 12.02 -6.43 7.13
C LEU A 151 12.50 -5.13 7.76
N ILE A 152 11.53 -4.35 8.24
CA ILE A 152 11.78 -3.11 8.94
C ILE A 152 11.79 -3.47 10.43
N ALA A 153 12.89 -3.18 11.10
CA ALA A 153 13.00 -3.38 12.54
C ALA A 153 11.95 -2.52 13.25
N GLN A 154 11.30 -3.13 14.25
CA GLN A 154 10.35 -2.46 15.15
C GLN A 154 11.06 -1.45 16.06
#